data_AF-A0A6G0EF34-F1
#
_entry.id   AF-A0A6G0EF34-F1
#
_cell.length_a   1.000
_cell.length_b   1.000
_cell.length_c   1.000
_cell.angle_alpha   90.00
_cell.angle_beta   90.00
_cell.angle_gamma   90.00
#
_symmetry.space_group_name_H-M   'P 1'
#
loop_
_entity.id
_entity.type
_entity.pdbx_description
1 polymer ?
#
loop_
_entity_poly.entity_id
_entity_poly.type
_entity_poly.pdbx_seq_one_letter_code
_entity_poly.pdbx_strand_id
1 'polypeptide(L)'
;MNQSTTGQHRIDIEKLGVLNYLGELGVTGVESRLGKLAGKSTAVRSEVVKNGFVDEDSVDLAFPSEKRLGVRVGLNGVPHGCILVLFPPASAKRAVRMMLADTNEDVADVSNDMAVSSIVELGGMVANGFLDALADTFDQHIATWPPVTRNSQLPQIIERAVTDEDDRGLYLETKFHITSHDIDVELYLFPENEVFVEILNRLDMDTVAAGVES
;
A
#
# COMPACT_ATOMS: atom_id res chain seq x y z
N MET A 1 10.71 40.23 -14.04
CA MET A 1 10.87 39.88 -12.62
C MET A 1 10.16 38.54 -12.44
N ASN A 2 10.87 37.43 -12.65
CA ASN A 2 10.29 36.08 -12.54
C ASN A 2 10.36 35.67 -11.07
N GLN A 3 9.20 35.43 -10.46
CA GLN A 3 9.12 34.69 -9.21
C GLN A 3 8.96 33.22 -9.56
N SER A 4 10.04 32.46 -9.35
CA SER A 4 10.03 31.00 -9.37
C SER A 4 9.51 30.53 -8.01
N THR A 5 8.25 30.14 -7.93
CA THR A 5 7.69 29.46 -6.76
C THR A 5 8.07 27.98 -6.84
N THR A 6 9.29 27.64 -6.45
CA THR A 6 9.65 26.25 -6.15
C THR A 6 9.17 25.98 -4.72
N GLY A 7 7.95 25.48 -4.60
CA GLY A 7 7.39 25.00 -3.33
C GLY A 7 8.21 23.82 -2.84
N GLN A 8 9.21 24.11 -2.01
CA GLN A 8 10.03 23.11 -1.35
C GLN A 8 9.20 22.59 -0.18
N HIS A 9 8.39 21.54 -0.40
CA HIS A 9 7.68 20.84 0.68
C HIS A 9 8.71 20.16 1.59
N ARG A 10 9.28 20.94 2.51
CA ARG A 10 10.19 20.45 3.56
C ARG A 10 9.34 19.73 4.59
N ILE A 11 9.31 18.39 4.50
CA ILE A 11 8.86 17.55 5.60
C ILE A 11 9.94 17.63 6.68
N ASP A 12 9.59 18.10 7.87
CA ASP A 12 10.51 18.09 9.01
C ASP A 12 10.94 16.65 9.31
N ILE A 13 12.22 16.44 9.63
CA ILE A 13 12.77 15.10 9.92
C ILE A 13 11.98 14.42 11.07
N GLU A 14 11.46 15.22 12.01
CA GLU A 14 10.61 14.74 13.11
C GLU A 14 9.29 14.12 12.63
N LYS A 15 8.75 14.54 11.48
CA LYS A 15 7.53 14.00 10.87
C LYS A 15 7.76 12.71 10.07
N LEU A 16 9.02 12.34 9.79
CA LEU A 16 9.34 11.03 9.20
C LEU A 16 8.99 9.87 10.16
N GLY A 17 9.00 10.11 11.47
CA GLY A 17 8.55 9.14 12.47
C GLY A 17 7.05 8.82 12.35
N VAL A 18 6.24 9.80 11.96
CA VAL A 18 4.79 9.61 11.72
C VAL A 18 4.55 8.66 10.56
N LEU A 19 5.34 8.75 9.49
CA LEU A 19 5.22 7.86 8.34
C LEU A 19 5.45 6.40 8.72
N ASN A 20 6.42 6.13 9.58
CA ASN A 20 6.66 4.79 10.10
C ASN A 20 5.46 4.29 10.92
N TYR A 21 4.93 5.13 11.80
CA TYR A 21 3.72 4.82 12.57
C TYR A 21 2.51 4.52 11.67
N LEU A 22 2.28 5.34 10.63
CA LEU A 22 1.18 5.12 9.68
C LEU A 22 1.36 3.78 8.94
N GLY A 23 2.58 3.41 8.56
CA GLY A 23 2.84 2.10 7.95
C GLY A 23 2.45 0.94 8.88
N GLU A 24 2.91 0.97 10.13
CA GLU A 24 2.60 -0.06 11.13
C GLU A 24 1.09 -0.12 11.47
N LEU A 25 0.46 1.05 11.61
CA LEU A 25 -0.98 1.15 11.82
C LEU A 25 -1.76 0.54 10.65
N GLY A 26 -1.34 0.85 9.42
CA GLY A 26 -1.92 0.28 8.22
C GLY A 26 -1.81 -1.25 8.17
N VAL A 27 -0.67 -1.83 8.58
CA VAL A 27 -0.53 -3.29 8.70
C VAL A 27 -1.52 -3.89 9.70
N THR A 28 -1.75 -3.21 10.83
CA THR A 28 -2.76 -3.63 11.82
C THR A 28 -4.17 -3.63 11.23
N GLY A 29 -4.49 -2.64 10.39
CA GLY A 29 -5.74 -2.59 9.63
C GLY A 29 -5.90 -3.77 8.66
N VAL A 30 -4.83 -4.11 7.96
CA VAL A 30 -4.77 -5.30 7.09
C VAL A 30 -5.02 -6.57 7.89
N GLU A 31 -4.34 -6.76 9.01
CA GLU A 31 -4.50 -7.94 9.87
C GLU A 31 -5.95 -8.08 10.36
N SER A 32 -6.53 -7.00 10.88
CA SER A 32 -7.92 -6.96 11.34
C SER A 32 -8.90 -7.34 10.23
N ARG A 33 -8.70 -6.84 9.01
CA ARG A 33 -9.56 -7.14 7.86
C ARG A 33 -9.39 -8.57 7.37
N LEU A 34 -8.17 -9.09 7.28
CA LEU A 34 -7.90 -10.47 6.86
C LEU A 34 -8.35 -11.50 7.89
N GLY A 35 -8.28 -11.17 9.19
CA GLY A 35 -8.76 -12.03 10.27
C GLY A 35 -10.28 -12.29 10.19
N LYS A 36 -11.06 -11.33 9.66
CA LYS A 36 -12.50 -11.50 9.43
C LYS A 36 -12.82 -12.46 8.28
N LEU A 37 -11.95 -12.57 7.28
CA LEU A 37 -12.16 -13.42 6.11
C LEU A 37 -11.93 -14.90 6.42
N ALA A 38 -10.80 -15.23 7.07
CA ALA A 38 -10.33 -16.61 7.14
C ALA A 38 -11.05 -17.48 8.20
N GLY A 39 -12.01 -16.93 8.95
CA GLY A 39 -12.65 -17.60 10.10
C GLY A 39 -11.65 -18.09 11.17
N LYS A 40 -10.38 -17.70 11.03
CA LYS A 40 -9.19 -18.06 11.80
C LYS A 40 -8.28 -16.83 11.80
N SER A 41 -7.50 -16.66 12.85
CA SER A 41 -6.57 -15.55 12.98
C SER A 41 -5.54 -15.58 11.84
N THR A 42 -5.73 -14.74 10.83
CA THR A 42 -4.70 -14.51 9.80
C THR A 42 -3.68 -13.57 10.39
N ALA A 43 -2.57 -14.12 10.88
CA ALA A 43 -1.52 -13.32 11.50
C ALA A 43 -0.65 -12.65 10.43
N VAL A 44 -0.46 -11.35 10.59
CA VAL A 44 0.39 -10.53 9.71
C VAL A 44 1.59 -10.04 10.50
N ARG A 45 2.78 -10.11 9.91
CA ARG A 45 4.01 -9.59 10.51
C ARG A 45 4.52 -8.44 9.66
N SER A 46 4.58 -7.22 10.21
CA SER A 46 5.29 -6.10 9.59
C SER A 46 6.79 -6.42 9.51
N GLU A 47 7.42 -6.11 8.39
CA GLU A 47 8.84 -6.35 8.17
C GLU A 47 9.62 -5.07 7.91
N VAL A 48 9.05 -4.18 7.09
CA VAL A 48 9.72 -2.95 6.66
C VAL A 48 8.67 -1.86 6.47
N VAL A 49 8.92 -0.70 7.08
CA VAL A 49 8.29 0.56 6.69
C VAL A 49 9.37 1.52 6.23
N LYS A 50 9.20 2.05 5.02
CA LYS A 50 10.11 2.99 4.38
C LYS A 50 9.30 4.10 3.74
N ASN A 51 9.93 5.26 3.62
CA ASN A 51 9.36 6.36 2.85
C ASN A 51 10.45 6.99 1.99
N GLY A 52 10.03 7.68 0.95
CA GLY A 52 10.94 8.36 0.06
C GLY A 52 10.21 9.23 -0.94
N PHE A 53 10.99 9.88 -1.79
CA PHE A 53 10.49 10.57 -2.96
C PHE A 53 11.04 9.87 -4.19
N VAL A 54 10.21 9.74 -5.22
CA VAL A 54 10.60 9.24 -6.53
C VAL A 54 9.95 10.09 -7.62
N ASP A 55 10.68 10.30 -8.69
CA ASP A 55 10.23 10.90 -9.95
C ASP A 55 10.48 9.91 -11.10
N GLU A 56 9.90 10.18 -12.27
CA GLU A 56 10.02 9.31 -13.47
C GLU A 56 11.48 8.93 -13.77
N ASP A 57 12.40 9.88 -13.65
CA ASP A 57 13.82 9.72 -13.97
C ASP A 57 14.59 8.85 -12.96
N SER A 58 14.10 8.71 -11.73
CA SER A 58 14.78 8.00 -10.63
C SER A 58 14.19 6.63 -10.29
N VAL A 59 13.06 6.24 -10.90
CA VAL A 59 12.37 4.97 -10.59
C VAL A 59 13.29 3.75 -10.75
N ASP A 60 14.02 3.66 -11.87
CA ASP A 60 14.90 2.52 -12.17
C ASP A 60 16.10 2.42 -11.21
N LEU A 61 16.49 3.53 -10.58
CA LEU A 61 17.56 3.58 -9.58
C LEU A 61 17.04 3.21 -8.18
N ALA A 62 15.82 3.60 -7.87
CA ALA A 62 15.21 3.41 -6.55
C ALA A 62 14.63 2.01 -6.34
N PHE A 63 14.13 1.38 -7.40
CA PHE A 63 13.39 0.11 -7.30
C PHE A 63 14.07 -1.02 -8.08
N PRO A 64 14.18 -2.23 -7.49
CA PRO A 64 14.78 -3.36 -8.17
C PRO A 64 13.90 -3.82 -9.34
N SER A 65 14.53 -4.18 -10.47
CA SER A 65 13.84 -4.69 -11.66
C SER A 65 13.35 -6.13 -11.48
N GLU A 66 12.37 -6.31 -10.60
CA GLU A 66 11.77 -7.59 -10.28
C GLU A 66 10.29 -7.62 -10.66
N LYS A 67 9.82 -8.78 -11.10
CA LYS A 67 8.41 -8.95 -11.45
C LYS A 67 7.52 -8.85 -10.21
N ARG A 68 6.39 -8.16 -10.35
CA ARG A 68 5.31 -8.09 -9.36
C ARG A 68 3.96 -8.30 -10.03
N LEU A 69 3.06 -8.94 -9.30
CA LEU A 69 1.65 -9.08 -9.66
C LEU A 69 0.82 -8.45 -8.54
N GLY A 70 -0.25 -7.74 -8.86
CA GLY A 70 -1.08 -7.14 -7.82
C GLY A 70 -2.13 -6.21 -8.38
N VAL A 71 -2.49 -5.20 -7.59
CA VAL A 71 -3.48 -4.20 -7.96
C VAL A 71 -3.00 -2.78 -7.67
N ARG A 72 -3.54 -1.84 -8.45
CA ARG A 72 -3.60 -0.42 -8.13
C ARG A 72 -5.02 -0.07 -7.75
N VAL A 73 -5.20 0.61 -6.63
CA VAL A 73 -6.47 1.16 -6.16
C VAL A 73 -6.31 2.68 -6.13
N GLY A 74 -7.10 3.39 -6.92
CA GLY A 74 -7.09 4.86 -6.90
C GLY A 74 -7.84 5.40 -5.69
N LEU A 75 -7.40 6.51 -5.11
CA LEU A 75 -8.04 7.16 -3.98
C LEU A 75 -8.98 8.25 -4.51
N ASN A 76 -10.27 8.09 -4.22
CA ASN A 76 -11.35 9.02 -4.57
C ASN A 76 -11.76 9.88 -3.37
N GLY A 77 -10.76 10.37 -2.65
CA GLY A 77 -10.91 11.16 -1.43
C GLY A 77 -9.53 11.46 -0.87
N VAL A 78 -9.45 12.37 0.08
CA VAL A 78 -8.21 12.78 0.74
C VAL A 78 -7.49 11.53 1.31
N PRO A 79 -6.18 11.32 1.06
CA PRO A 79 -5.20 12.27 0.49
C PRO A 79 -5.04 12.24 -1.04
N HIS A 80 -6.03 11.76 -1.79
CA HIS A 80 -5.95 11.51 -3.24
C HIS A 80 -4.79 10.57 -3.59
N GLY A 81 -4.54 10.35 -4.87
CA GLY A 81 -3.48 9.47 -5.34
C GLY A 81 -3.89 8.01 -5.50
N CYS A 82 -2.96 7.09 -5.20
CA CYS A 82 -3.22 5.66 -5.31
C CYS A 82 -2.45 4.82 -4.29
N ILE A 83 -2.94 3.60 -4.09
CA ILE A 83 -2.26 2.56 -3.34
C ILE A 83 -2.02 1.36 -4.26
N LEU A 84 -0.81 0.82 -4.20
CA LEU A 84 -0.42 -0.41 -4.87
C LEU A 84 -0.31 -1.52 -3.85
N VAL A 85 -0.90 -2.68 -4.14
CA VAL A 85 -0.70 -3.91 -3.37
C VAL A 85 -0.12 -4.95 -4.30
N LEU A 86 1.14 -5.30 -4.06
CA LEU A 86 1.97 -6.09 -4.95
C LEU A 86 2.49 -7.35 -4.26
N PHE A 87 2.57 -8.42 -5.04
CA PHE A 87 3.04 -9.72 -4.61
C PHE A 87 4.19 -10.16 -5.52
N PRO A 88 5.30 -10.69 -4.96
CA PRO A 88 6.24 -11.48 -5.72
C PRO A 88 5.54 -12.67 -6.40
N PRO A 89 6.04 -13.19 -7.54
CA PRO A 89 5.34 -14.25 -8.28
C PRO A 89 5.06 -15.53 -7.49
N ALA A 90 5.90 -15.87 -6.50
CA ALA A 90 5.68 -17.01 -5.62
C ALA A 90 4.53 -16.73 -4.63
N SER A 91 4.55 -15.57 -3.97
CA SER A 91 3.50 -15.10 -3.07
C SER A 91 2.15 -14.96 -3.77
N ALA A 92 2.12 -14.48 -5.02
CA ALA A 92 0.91 -14.42 -5.83
C ALA A 92 0.24 -15.79 -6.01
N LYS A 93 1.00 -16.86 -6.25
CA LYS A 93 0.44 -18.21 -6.36
C LYS A 93 -0.14 -18.70 -5.03
N ARG A 94 0.51 -18.36 -3.91
CA ARG A 94 0.02 -18.69 -2.56
C ARG A 94 -1.22 -17.89 -2.20
N ALA A 95 -1.28 -16.61 -2.58
CA ALA A 95 -2.46 -15.77 -2.47
C ALA A 95 -3.68 -16.35 -3.20
N VAL A 96 -3.51 -16.79 -4.45
CA VAL A 96 -4.58 -17.46 -5.20
C VAL A 96 -5.06 -18.72 -4.46
N ARG A 97 -4.14 -19.57 -3.99
CA ARG A 97 -4.51 -20.77 -3.23
C ARG A 97 -5.23 -20.45 -1.92
N MET A 98 -4.82 -19.41 -1.21
CA MET A 98 -5.48 -18.96 0.00
C MET A 98 -6.93 -18.54 -0.27
N MET A 99 -7.16 -17.75 -1.32
CA MET A 99 -8.50 -17.27 -1.68
C MET A 99 -9.43 -18.37 -2.17
N LEU A 100 -8.89 -19.46 -2.73
CA LEU A 100 -9.65 -20.60 -3.25
C LEU A 100 -9.70 -21.79 -2.29
N ALA A 101 -9.16 -21.66 -1.07
CA ALA A 101 -9.07 -22.79 -0.14
C ALA A 101 -10.45 -23.40 0.22
N ASP A 102 -11.52 -22.61 0.17
CA ASP A 102 -12.88 -23.03 0.50
C ASP A 102 -13.74 -23.44 -0.71
N THR A 103 -13.24 -23.30 -1.95
CA THR A 103 -14.05 -23.56 -3.15
C THR A 103 -14.09 -25.04 -3.58
N ASN A 104 -13.40 -25.94 -2.86
CA ASN A 104 -13.20 -27.36 -3.23
C ASN A 104 -12.63 -27.55 -4.65
N GLU A 105 -12.02 -26.51 -5.23
CA GLU A 105 -11.40 -26.61 -6.55
C GLU A 105 -9.98 -27.13 -6.44
N ASP A 106 -9.65 -28.07 -7.32
CA ASP A 106 -8.27 -28.50 -7.46
C ASP A 106 -7.45 -27.35 -8.05
N VAL A 107 -6.28 -27.09 -7.46
CA VAL A 107 -5.34 -26.05 -7.93
C VAL A 107 -4.96 -26.23 -9.41
N ALA A 108 -5.07 -27.45 -9.93
CA ALA A 108 -4.83 -27.77 -11.34
C ALA A 108 -5.91 -27.24 -12.29
N ASP A 109 -7.13 -27.01 -11.80
CA ASP A 109 -8.29 -26.57 -12.59
C ASP A 109 -8.57 -25.07 -12.45
N VAL A 110 -7.75 -24.35 -11.69
CA VAL A 110 -7.87 -22.89 -11.51
C VAL A 110 -7.64 -22.19 -12.84
N SER A 111 -8.71 -21.61 -13.39
CA SER A 111 -8.62 -20.80 -14.59
C SER A 111 -7.85 -19.50 -14.34
N ASN A 112 -7.31 -18.91 -15.42
CA ASN A 112 -6.60 -17.65 -15.33
C ASN A 112 -7.49 -16.52 -14.77
N ASP A 113 -8.77 -16.49 -15.14
CA ASP A 113 -9.71 -15.45 -14.69
C ASP A 113 -9.99 -15.55 -13.19
N MET A 114 -10.03 -16.77 -12.65
CA MET A 114 -10.17 -17.01 -11.21
C MET A 114 -8.91 -16.62 -10.44
N ALA A 115 -7.73 -16.94 -10.99
CA ALA A 115 -6.47 -16.50 -10.41
C ALA A 115 -6.38 -14.97 -10.38
N VAL A 116 -6.77 -14.30 -11.46
CA VAL A 116 -6.81 -12.84 -11.54
C VAL A 116 -7.81 -12.26 -10.54
N SER A 117 -9.03 -12.80 -10.47
CA SER A 117 -10.06 -12.34 -9.52
C SER A 117 -9.62 -12.51 -8.07
N SER A 118 -8.94 -13.61 -7.74
CA SER A 118 -8.40 -13.84 -6.40
C SER A 118 -7.36 -12.79 -6.00
N ILE A 119 -6.47 -12.41 -6.92
CA ILE A 119 -5.50 -11.34 -6.69
C ILE A 119 -6.18 -9.98 -6.55
N VAL A 120 -7.20 -9.70 -7.37
CA VAL A 120 -7.97 -8.46 -7.29
C VAL A 120 -8.66 -8.34 -5.94
N GLU A 121 -9.32 -9.41 -5.50
CA GLU A 121 -10.06 -9.45 -4.26
C GLU A 121 -9.13 -9.32 -3.05
N LEU A 122 -8.08 -10.13 -2.97
CA LEU A 122 -7.11 -10.05 -1.87
C LEU A 122 -6.41 -8.68 -1.86
N GLY A 123 -5.97 -8.21 -3.03
CA GLY A 123 -5.31 -6.91 -3.16
C GLY A 123 -6.21 -5.76 -2.72
N GLY A 124 -7.49 -5.79 -3.11
CA GLY A 124 -8.50 -4.82 -2.66
C GLY A 124 -8.76 -4.88 -1.17
N MET A 125 -8.83 -6.08 -0.58
CA MET A 125 -8.96 -6.24 0.87
C MET A 125 -7.77 -5.66 1.62
N VAL A 126 -6.54 -5.98 1.18
CA VAL A 126 -5.33 -5.41 1.79
C VAL A 126 -5.34 -3.88 1.66
N ALA A 127 -5.62 -3.35 0.47
CA ALA A 127 -5.66 -1.90 0.26
C ALA A 127 -6.68 -1.23 1.18
N ASN A 128 -7.91 -1.74 1.23
CA ASN A 128 -8.96 -1.18 2.07
C ASN A 128 -8.64 -1.31 3.56
N GLY A 129 -8.10 -2.44 4.01
CA GLY A 129 -7.72 -2.63 5.42
C GLY A 129 -6.64 -1.64 5.85
N PHE A 130 -5.66 -1.40 4.99
CA PHE A 130 -4.62 -0.41 5.22
C PHE A 130 -5.20 1.01 5.27
N LEU A 131 -6.01 1.40 4.27
CA LEU A 131 -6.59 2.73 4.17
C LEU A 131 -7.58 3.03 5.28
N ASP A 132 -8.40 2.06 5.70
CA ASP A 132 -9.36 2.24 6.80
C ASP A 132 -8.65 2.60 8.12
N ALA A 133 -7.53 1.92 8.42
CA ALA A 133 -6.76 2.21 9.63
C ALA A 133 -6.11 3.61 9.59
N LEU A 134 -5.73 4.08 8.40
CA LEU A 134 -5.26 5.46 8.23
C LEU A 134 -6.41 6.48 8.33
N ALA A 135 -7.57 6.16 7.75
CA ALA A 135 -8.77 6.98 7.80
C ALA A 135 -9.15 7.36 9.23
N ASP A 136 -9.09 6.39 10.16
CA ASP A 136 -9.36 6.60 11.58
C ASP A 136 -8.39 7.63 12.20
N THR A 137 -7.12 7.64 11.79
CA THR A 137 -6.13 8.62 12.26
C THR A 137 -6.32 10.00 11.65
N PHE A 138 -6.82 10.05 10.42
CA PHE A 138 -7.05 11.30 9.70
C PHE A 138 -8.41 11.92 10.01
N ASP A 139 -9.25 11.25 10.80
CA ASP A 139 -10.66 11.61 11.08
C ASP A 139 -11.45 11.88 9.79
N GLN A 140 -11.24 11.04 8.78
CA GLN A 140 -11.88 11.16 7.47
C GLN A 140 -12.09 9.80 6.79
N HIS A 141 -13.07 9.72 5.91
CA HIS A 141 -13.28 8.53 5.07
C HIS A 141 -12.47 8.62 3.78
N ILE A 142 -11.66 7.61 3.48
CA ILE A 142 -10.91 7.51 2.22
C ILE A 142 -11.71 6.64 1.25
N ALA A 143 -12.48 7.26 0.35
CA ALA A 143 -13.15 6.50 -0.69
C ALA A 143 -12.16 6.02 -1.76
N THR A 144 -12.44 4.88 -2.39
CA THR A 144 -11.53 4.25 -3.36
C THR A 144 -12.25 3.93 -4.68
N TRP A 145 -11.49 3.97 -5.78
CA TRP A 145 -11.91 3.38 -7.04
C TRP A 145 -11.71 1.86 -7.05
N PRO A 146 -12.44 1.12 -7.90
CA PRO A 146 -12.23 -0.33 -8.03
C PRO A 146 -10.77 -0.69 -8.35
N PRO A 147 -10.23 -1.79 -7.78
CA PRO A 147 -8.86 -2.20 -8.05
C PRO A 147 -8.65 -2.58 -9.52
N VAL A 148 -7.49 -2.19 -10.06
CA VAL A 148 -7.06 -2.54 -11.42
C VAL A 148 -5.77 -3.34 -11.35
N THR A 149 -5.74 -4.50 -11.99
CA THR A 149 -4.59 -5.41 -11.98
C THR A 149 -3.32 -4.78 -12.55
N ARG A 150 -2.17 -5.16 -11.99
CA ARG A 150 -0.82 -4.82 -12.46
C ARG A 150 0.03 -6.07 -12.52
N ASN A 151 0.77 -6.25 -13.62
CA ASN A 151 1.67 -7.38 -13.85
C ASN A 151 2.84 -6.92 -14.72
N SER A 152 3.93 -6.49 -14.08
CA SER A 152 5.08 -5.91 -14.77
C SER A 152 6.31 -5.98 -13.87
N GLN A 153 7.44 -5.41 -14.30
CA GLN A 153 8.55 -5.17 -13.37
C GLN A 153 8.18 -4.01 -12.47
N LEU A 154 8.66 -4.04 -11.21
CA LEU A 154 8.32 -3.05 -10.20
C LEU A 154 8.54 -1.60 -10.70
N PRO A 155 9.68 -1.24 -11.34
CA PRO A 155 9.86 0.11 -11.89
C PRO A 155 8.74 0.56 -12.81
N GLN A 156 8.30 -0.27 -13.76
CA GLN A 156 7.21 0.08 -14.69
C GLN A 156 5.82 0.18 -14.03
N ILE A 157 5.64 -0.40 -12.85
CA ILE A 157 4.41 -0.24 -12.06
C ILE A 157 4.47 1.10 -11.32
N ILE A 158 5.61 1.41 -10.71
CA ILE A 158 5.84 2.65 -9.96
C ILE A 158 5.83 3.87 -10.88
N GLU A 159 6.53 3.82 -12.01
CA GLU A 159 6.56 4.87 -13.04
C GLU A 159 5.14 5.30 -13.42
N ARG A 160 4.27 4.35 -13.76
CA ARG A 160 2.86 4.64 -14.06
C ARG A 160 2.09 5.25 -12.88
N ALA A 161 2.41 4.87 -11.66
CA ALA A 161 1.77 5.45 -10.48
C ALA A 161 2.24 6.88 -10.22
N VAL A 162 3.50 7.21 -10.56
CA VAL A 162 4.09 8.54 -10.39
C VAL A 162 3.65 9.50 -11.50
N THR A 163 3.61 9.05 -12.76
CA THR A 163 3.13 9.86 -13.90
C THR A 163 1.65 10.23 -13.77
N ASP A 164 0.84 9.36 -13.14
CA ASP A 164 -0.57 9.68 -12.83
C ASP A 164 -0.70 10.84 -11.82
N GLU A 165 0.37 11.15 -11.06
CA GLU A 165 0.40 12.08 -9.92
C GLU A 165 1.41 13.23 -10.12
N ASP A 166 1.47 13.80 -11.33
CA ASP A 166 2.31 14.96 -11.70
C ASP A 166 3.84 14.75 -11.55
N ASP A 167 4.32 13.55 -11.91
CA ASP A 167 5.74 13.18 -12.09
C ASP A 167 6.62 13.25 -10.83
N ARG A 168 6.03 13.40 -9.64
CA ARG A 168 6.75 13.37 -8.35
C ARG A 168 5.88 12.77 -7.25
N GLY A 169 6.30 11.65 -6.68
CA GLY A 169 5.56 10.99 -5.60
C GLY A 169 6.37 10.86 -4.33
N LEU A 170 5.95 11.53 -3.25
CA LEU A 170 6.19 11.00 -1.91
C LEU A 170 5.53 9.63 -1.86
N TYR A 171 6.22 8.64 -1.30
CA TYR A 171 5.63 7.34 -1.10
C TYR A 171 5.91 6.79 0.29
N LEU A 172 4.98 5.97 0.75
CA LEU A 172 5.13 5.08 1.90
C LEU A 172 5.17 3.64 1.37
N GLU A 173 6.31 2.98 1.52
CA GLU A 173 6.48 1.55 1.28
C GLU A 173 6.27 0.80 2.60
N THR A 174 5.41 -0.20 2.57
CA THR A 174 5.20 -1.12 3.68
C THR A 174 5.32 -2.55 3.17
N LYS A 175 6.21 -3.34 3.76
CA LYS A 175 6.34 -4.78 3.50
C LYS A 175 5.90 -5.54 4.73
N PHE A 176 5.06 -6.55 4.49
CA PHE A 176 4.60 -7.42 5.55
C PHE A 176 4.38 -8.83 5.02
N HIS A 177 4.31 -9.77 5.95
CA HIS A 177 4.22 -11.18 5.67
C HIS A 177 2.95 -11.77 6.31
N ILE A 178 2.10 -12.38 5.48
CA ILE A 178 0.94 -13.14 5.95
C ILE A 178 1.43 -14.53 6.35
N THR A 179 1.70 -14.70 7.64
CA THR A 179 2.40 -15.87 8.21
C THR A 179 1.66 -17.18 8.01
N SER A 180 0.33 -17.16 8.02
CA SER A 180 -0.50 -18.37 7.89
C SER A 180 -0.38 -19.06 6.54
N HIS A 181 0.04 -18.33 5.50
CA HIS A 181 0.10 -18.82 4.12
C HIS A 181 1.45 -18.54 3.44
N ASP A 182 2.44 -18.06 4.20
CA ASP A 182 3.78 -17.71 3.68
C ASP A 182 3.72 -16.64 2.57
N ILE A 183 2.86 -15.62 2.67
CA ILE A 183 2.67 -14.65 1.57
C ILE A 183 3.36 -13.34 1.89
N ASP A 184 4.38 -13.00 1.11
CA ASP A 184 4.99 -11.66 1.13
C ASP A 184 4.13 -10.66 0.34
N VAL A 185 3.92 -9.50 0.92
CA VAL A 185 3.15 -8.40 0.33
C VAL A 185 3.97 -7.11 0.42
N GLU A 186 4.04 -6.39 -0.69
CA GLU A 186 4.62 -5.06 -0.78
C GLU A 186 3.51 -4.06 -1.10
N LEU A 187 3.37 -3.05 -0.26
CA LEU A 187 2.37 -2.01 -0.38
C LEU A 187 3.08 -0.68 -0.60
N TYR A 188 2.59 0.10 -1.57
CA TYR A 188 3.06 1.45 -1.83
C TYR A 188 1.87 2.41 -1.82
N LEU A 189 1.87 3.37 -0.90
CA LEU A 189 0.94 4.48 -0.92
C LEU A 189 1.61 5.68 -1.58
N PHE A 190 1.02 6.17 -2.67
CA PHE A 190 1.38 7.40 -3.37
C PHE A 190 0.24 8.40 -3.19
N PRO A 191 0.25 9.21 -2.12
CA PRO A 191 -0.76 10.22 -1.92
C PRO A 191 -0.44 11.50 -2.71
N GLU A 192 -1.40 12.39 -2.86
CA GLU A 192 -1.12 13.75 -3.35
C GLU A 192 -0.24 14.48 -2.35
N ASN A 193 0.94 14.94 -2.79
CA ASN A 193 2.00 15.41 -1.90
C ASN A 193 1.57 16.56 -1.00
N GLU A 194 0.94 17.59 -1.57
CA GLU A 194 0.57 18.81 -0.83
C GLU A 194 -0.43 18.47 0.27
N VAL A 195 -1.50 17.77 -0.10
CA VAL A 195 -2.58 17.32 0.79
C VAL A 195 -2.04 16.40 1.88
N PHE A 196 -1.18 15.46 1.55
CA PHE A 196 -0.63 14.54 2.54
C PHE A 196 0.28 15.25 3.54
N VAL A 197 1.10 16.21 3.09
CA VAL A 197 1.92 17.04 3.98
C VAL A 197 1.04 17.86 4.93
N GLU A 198 -0.10 18.39 4.46
CA GLU A 198 -1.06 19.08 5.32
C GLU A 198 -1.65 18.16 6.40
N ILE A 199 -2.00 16.92 6.06
CA ILE A 199 -2.48 15.92 7.02
C ILE A 199 -1.40 15.64 8.06
N LEU A 200 -0.17 15.36 7.62
CA LEU A 200 0.94 15.08 8.53
C LEU A 200 1.23 16.25 9.47
N ASN A 201 1.08 17.49 9.02
CA ASN A 201 1.26 18.69 9.85
C ASN A 201 0.17 18.87 10.92
N ARG A 202 -1.00 18.24 10.75
CA ARG A 202 -2.11 18.27 11.71
C ARG A 202 -2.03 17.15 12.74
N LEU A 203 -1.24 16.11 12.48
CA LEU A 203 -1.06 15.00 13.42
C LEU A 203 -0.15 15.46 14.56
N ASP A 204 -0.70 15.52 15.77
CA ASP A 204 0.07 15.83 16.97
C ASP A 204 0.99 14.66 17.33
N MET A 205 2.30 14.93 17.38
CA MET A 205 3.36 13.96 17.68
C MET A 205 3.20 13.29 19.06
N ASP A 206 2.47 13.93 19.98
CA ASP A 206 2.19 13.42 21.33
C ASP A 206 1.26 12.18 21.30
N THR A 207 0.43 12.02 20.26
CA THR A 207 -0.42 10.83 20.08
C THR A 207 0.40 9.63 19.58
N VAL A 208 1.43 9.90 18.77
CA VAL A 208 2.36 8.88 18.25
C VAL A 208 3.27 8.35 19.35
N ALA A 209 3.69 9.20 20.30
CA ALA A 209 4.49 8.78 21.45
C ALA A 209 3.74 7.83 22.41
N ALA A 210 2.44 8.05 22.63
CA ALA A 210 1.63 7.20 23.50
C ALA A 210 1.35 5.79 22.93
N GLY A 211 1.31 5.65 21.59
CA GLY A 211 1.06 4.37 20.91
C GLY A 211 2.29 3.45 20.82
N VAL A 212 3.50 3.97 21.05
CA VAL A 212 4.75 3.19 21.00
C VAL A 212 5.14 2.62 22.38
N GLU A 213 4.54 3.13 23.46
CA GLU A 213 4.79 2.67 24.84
C GLU A 213 3.76 1.65 25.39
N SER A 214 2.80 1.19 24.56
CA SER A 214 1.73 0.26 24.98
C SER A 214 1.93 -1.17 24.48
#